data_AF-A0A3D0U8C8-F1
#
_entry.id   AF-A0A3D0U8C8-F1
#
_cell.length_a   1.000
_cell.length_b   1.000
_cell.length_c   1.000
_cell.angle_alpha   90.00
_cell.angle_beta   90.00
_cell.angle_gamma   90.00
#
_symmetry.space_group_name_H-M   'P 1'
#
loop_
_entity.id
_entity.type
_entity.pdbx_description
1 polymer ?
#
loop_
_entity_poly.entity_id
_entity_poly.type
_entity_poly.pdbx_seq_one_letter_code
_entity_poly.pdbx_strand_id
1 'polypeptide(L)' 'VTSVERARDLANTPALIAGARQSIVKESRMMTPFYGDSLSGIAEFDACAGDVYSMAGLAPDDIDVAC' A
#
# COMPACT_ATOMS: atom_id res chain seq x y z
N VAL A 1 -9.19 -7.16 11.66
CA VAL A 1 -9.57 -7.61 10.30
C VAL A 1 -10.34 -8.91 10.40
N THR A 2 -11.37 -9.12 9.59
CA THR A 2 -12.14 -10.38 9.50
C THR A 2 -12.47 -10.69 8.04
N SER A 3 -13.08 -11.84 7.74
CA SER A 3 -13.45 -12.20 6.37
C SER A 3 -14.61 -11.34 5.86
N VAL A 4 -14.80 -11.27 4.55
CA VAL A 4 -15.90 -10.52 3.92
C VAL A 4 -17.25 -11.09 4.35
N GLU A 5 -17.36 -12.41 4.42
CA GLU A 5 -18.58 -13.12 4.84
C GLU A 5 -18.96 -12.72 6.26
N ARG A 6 -17.98 -12.72 7.19
CA ARG A 6 -18.22 -12.30 8.57
C ARG A 6 -18.55 -10.82 8.66
N ALA A 7 -17.90 -9.97 7.87
CA ALA A 7 -18.09 -8.52 7.95
C ALA A 7 -19.53 -8.10 7.58
N ARG A 8 -20.20 -8.85 6.68
CA ARG A 8 -21.59 -8.58 6.26
C ARG A 8 -22.60 -8.63 7.40
N ASP A 9 -22.32 -9.40 8.44
CA ASP A 9 -23.21 -9.59 9.59
C ASP A 9 -22.89 -8.66 10.78
N LEU A 10 -21.93 -7.74 10.63
CA LEU A 10 -21.54 -6.79 11.68
C LEU A 10 -22.33 -5.48 11.60
N ALA A 11 -22.32 -4.70 12.68
CA ALA A 11 -23.14 -3.50 12.83
C ALA A 11 -22.81 -2.32 11.89
N ASN A 12 -21.61 -2.31 11.29
CA ASN A 12 -21.13 -1.21 10.45
C ASN A 12 -20.99 -1.64 8.99
N THR A 13 -21.11 -0.70 8.07
CA THR A 13 -20.79 -0.92 6.65
C THR A 13 -19.34 -1.39 6.51
N PRO A 14 -19.08 -2.56 5.90
CA PRO A 14 -17.72 -3.08 5.76
C PRO A 14 -16.85 -2.19 4.87
N ALA A 15 -15.63 -1.88 5.34
CA ALA A 15 -14.56 -1.36 4.50
C ALA A 15 -13.75 -2.53 3.94
N LEU A 16 -13.74 -2.70 2.61
CA LEU A 16 -13.01 -3.78 1.97
C LEU A 16 -11.54 -3.41 1.78
N ILE A 17 -10.64 -4.31 2.17
CA ILE A 17 -9.22 -4.20 1.87
C ILE A 17 -9.02 -4.75 0.45
N ALA A 18 -9.02 -3.86 -0.54
CA ALA A 18 -8.88 -4.24 -1.96
C ALA A 18 -7.46 -4.71 -2.32
N GLY A 19 -6.44 -4.22 -1.61
CA GLY A 19 -5.05 -4.64 -1.77
C GLY A 19 -4.23 -4.31 -0.52
N ALA A 20 -3.20 -5.12 -0.24
CA ALA A 20 -2.27 -4.88 0.85
C ALA A 20 -0.88 -5.42 0.48
N ARG A 21 0.12 -4.54 0.49
CA ARG A 21 1.51 -4.87 0.12
C ARG A 21 2.49 -4.18 1.09
N GLN A 22 3.55 -4.89 1.46
CA GLN A 22 4.66 -4.35 2.26
C GLN A 22 5.98 -4.52 1.52
N SER A 23 6.80 -3.49 1.40
CA SER A 23 8.05 -3.53 0.63
C SER A 23 9.26 -3.21 1.49
N ILE A 24 10.41 -3.73 1.05
CA ILE A 24 11.74 -3.33 1.46
C ILE A 24 12.64 -3.49 0.22
N VAL A 25 13.60 -2.59 0.05
CA VAL A 25 14.60 -2.66 -1.02
C VAL A 25 15.99 -2.92 -0.43
N LYS A 26 16.96 -3.24 -1.28
CA LYS A 26 18.30 -3.65 -0.82
C LYS A 26 19.02 -2.53 -0.06
N GLU A 27 18.80 -1.29 -0.47
CA GLU A 27 19.40 -0.08 0.06
C GLU A 27 18.66 0.43 1.30
N SER A 28 17.52 -0.17 1.66
CA SER A 28 16.70 0.25 2.79
C SER A 28 17.49 0.35 4.09
N ARG A 29 17.27 1.44 4.81
CA ARG A 29 17.78 1.69 6.16
C ARG A 29 16.69 2.39 6.95
N MET A 30 16.54 2.02 8.22
CA MET A 30 15.55 2.65 9.08
C MET A 30 15.88 4.14 9.27
N MET A 31 15.07 5.01 8.67
CA MET A 31 15.16 6.47 8.74
C MET A 31 16.51 7.09 8.33
N THR A 32 17.40 6.33 7.69
CA THR A 32 18.76 6.75 7.33
C THR A 32 19.20 6.26 5.94
N PRO A 33 18.39 6.43 4.87
CA PRO A 33 18.71 5.95 3.52
C PRO A 33 19.75 6.83 2.80
N PHE A 34 20.81 7.25 3.50
CA PHE A 34 21.78 8.24 2.98
C PHE A 34 22.72 7.72 1.88
N TYR A 35 22.63 6.44 1.55
CA TYR A 35 23.58 5.74 0.68
C TYR A 35 22.95 5.21 -0.61
N GLY A 36 21.66 5.49 -0.85
CA GLY A 36 20.99 5.14 -2.09
C GLY A 36 21.28 6.13 -3.22
N ASP A 37 20.83 5.79 -4.43
CA ASP A 37 21.03 6.61 -5.63
C ASP A 37 20.36 8.00 -5.55
N SER A 38 19.31 8.13 -4.74
CA SER A 38 18.60 9.39 -4.50
C SER A 38 18.14 9.50 -3.05
N LEU A 39 18.12 10.75 -2.55
CA LEU A 39 17.57 11.11 -1.24
C LEU A 39 16.17 11.71 -1.33
N SER A 40 15.68 12.05 -2.52
CA SER A 40 14.43 12.80 -2.71
C SER A 40 13.20 11.90 -2.88
N GLY A 41 13.36 10.58 -2.76
CA GLY A 41 12.29 9.61 -2.95
C GLY A 41 12.34 8.48 -1.91
N ILE A 42 11.32 7.63 -1.96
CA ILE A 42 11.20 6.45 -1.09
C ILE A 42 11.02 5.23 -1.99
N ALA A 43 12.12 4.57 -2.34
CA ALA A 43 12.12 3.45 -3.29
C ALA A 43 11.24 2.28 -2.82
N GLU A 44 11.03 2.14 -1.51
CA GLU A 44 10.09 1.18 -0.94
C GLU A 44 8.65 1.47 -1.39
N PHE A 45 8.22 2.73 -1.47
CA PHE A 45 6.88 3.07 -1.94
C PHE A 45 6.71 2.74 -3.42
N ASP A 46 7.69 3.07 -4.25
CA ASP A 46 7.67 2.72 -5.67
C ASP A 46 7.60 1.20 -5.87
N ALA A 47 8.32 0.44 -5.02
CA ALA A 47 8.33 -1.01 -5.06
C ALA A 47 7.01 -1.69 -4.63
N CYS A 48 6.13 -1.01 -3.89
CA CYS A 48 4.81 -1.56 -3.52
C CYS A 48 3.65 -0.96 -4.30
N ALA A 49 3.79 0.26 -4.85
CA ALA A 49 2.70 0.99 -5.49
C ALA A 49 2.04 0.19 -6.63
N GLY A 50 2.83 -0.32 -7.59
CA GLY A 50 2.31 -1.09 -8.71
C GLY A 50 1.57 -2.36 -8.27
N ASP A 51 2.13 -3.10 -7.32
CA ASP A 51 1.52 -4.33 -6.79
C ASP A 51 0.20 -4.04 -6.08
N VAL A 52 0.13 -3.02 -5.23
CA VAL A 52 -1.09 -2.72 -4.46
C VAL A 52 -2.22 -2.22 -5.38
N TYR A 53 -1.90 -1.40 -6.38
CA TYR A 53 -2.87 -0.99 -7.40
C TYR A 53 -3.36 -2.18 -8.22
N SER A 54 -2.45 -3.06 -8.67
CA SER A 54 -2.82 -4.26 -9.41
C SER A 54 -3.68 -5.23 -8.58
N MET A 55 -3.40 -5.39 -7.28
CA MET A 55 -4.22 -6.20 -6.37
C MET A 55 -5.64 -5.63 -6.24
N ALA A 56 -5.74 -4.31 -6.10
CA ALA A 56 -7.02 -3.61 -5.97
C ALA A 56 -7.80 -3.52 -7.30
N GLY A 57 -7.13 -3.71 -8.45
CA GLY A 57 -7.72 -3.48 -9.76
C GLY A 57 -8.01 -2.00 -10.02
N LEU A 58 -7.21 -1.10 -9.44
CA LEU A 58 -7.37 0.35 -9.50
C LEU A 58 -6.14 1.02 -10.11
N ALA A 59 -6.30 2.24 -10.59
CA ALA A 59 -5.25 3.17 -10.98
C ALA A 59 -5.19 4.36 -10.00
N PRO A 60 -4.11 5.17 -10.02
CA PRO A 60 -4.00 6.37 -9.19
C PRO A 60 -5.19 7.33 -9.34
N ASP A 61 -5.74 7.46 -10.55
CA ASP A 61 -6.88 8.34 -10.85
C ASP A 61 -8.19 7.84 -10.21
N ASP A 62 -8.26 6.58 -9.77
CA ASP A 62 -9.41 6.01 -9.06
C ASP A 62 -9.37 6.30 -7.54
N ILE A 63 -8.33 6.97 -7.04
CA ILE A 63 -8.13 7.20 -5.61
C ILE A 63 -8.66 8.59 -5.22
N ASP A 64 -9.76 8.61 -4.47
CA ASP A 64 -10.37 9.85 -4.00
C ASP A 64 -9.50 10.60 -2.96
N VAL A 65 -8.74 9.89 -2.14
CA VAL A 65 -7.95 10.44 -1.03
C VAL A 65 -6.63 9.68 -0.88
N ALA A 66 -5.51 10.40 -0.92
CA ALA A 66 -4.16 9.89 -0.66
C ALA A 66 -3.36 10.90 0.19
N CYS A 67 -2.35 10.43 0.92
CA CYS A 67 -1.49 11.25 1.78
C CYS A 67 -0.01 10.99 1.51
#